data_AF-A0A2P8QWW5-F1
#
_entry.id   AF-A0A2P8QWW5-F1
#
_cell.length_a   1.000
_cell.length_b   1.000
_cell.length_c   1.000
_cell.angle_alpha   90.00
_cell.angle_beta   90.00
_cell.angle_gamma   90.00
#
_symmetry.space_group_name_H-M   'P 1'
#
loop_
_entity.id
_entity.type
_entity.pdbx_description
1 polymer ?
#
loop_
_entity_poly.entity_id
_entity_poly.type
_entity_poly.pdbx_seq_one_letter_code
_entity_poly.pdbx_strand_id
1 'polypeptide(L)'
;MIAKTKANKSFRGTTKYVLEKEKAKIIGGNMYGSTTDELVEQFTLSAHLNPQLKNPCYHLMLSAPKTDGALCDEKLAEISERHFATVVVLSRLEGDEAKVKQPEKRIADAKLNQLVDRFIAEELPAYDFFIARHEDKEHDHTHIVASRVNNLNGLSIRTWNNYAHSEHSARLLEREFNLTQVQSSWESKQKAMTRNQRERIERDGLPGEEIMRRAIDAVAADRPTLPELISRLWQEHQIVAEVSYYSHGGVRGIKYGIDIGQINSDGSPRLLWKQGNNLNKYKYSFKKIQAELGVTYEPGRDDKLIKNLNEMMQLHPIEQDRGQNLSTPVPKLKNTLSPISPEPEAKQKRQYQSKRSAAMYKAFSRGLENLLPTDRDKQIAARAFHRGLKAEEVEEIIAASPVDWTRNEAKLIVSFVRSHWEQERESLQQQQRQQQQKSERNQDRGISL
;
A
#
# COMPACT_ATOMS: atom_id res chain seq x y z
N MET A 1 -1.26 -18.91 -3.27
CA MET A 1 -0.46 -18.57 -4.45
C MET A 1 -0.65 -17.12 -4.83
N ILE A 2 0.45 -16.48 -5.21
CA ILE A 2 0.46 -15.16 -5.82
C ILE A 2 1.02 -15.33 -7.23
N ALA A 3 0.26 -14.87 -8.23
CA ALA A 3 0.65 -14.95 -9.63
C ALA A 3 0.64 -13.58 -10.29
N LYS A 4 1.54 -13.37 -11.25
CA LYS A 4 1.59 -12.15 -12.05
C LYS A 4 2.11 -12.45 -13.44
N THR A 5 1.46 -11.91 -14.47
CA THR A 5 1.94 -11.97 -15.85
C THR A 5 2.23 -10.58 -16.38
N LYS A 6 3.38 -10.41 -17.03
CA LYS A 6 3.76 -9.21 -17.78
C LYS A 6 4.09 -9.57 -19.22
N ALA A 7 3.78 -8.65 -20.13
CA ALA A 7 4.25 -8.69 -21.51
C ALA A 7 5.35 -7.64 -21.67
N ASN A 8 6.55 -8.09 -21.99
CA ASN A 8 7.75 -7.29 -22.08
C ASN A 8 8.19 -7.14 -23.54
N LYS A 9 8.91 -6.06 -23.82
CA LYS A 9 9.47 -5.77 -25.16
C LYS A 9 10.72 -6.58 -25.50
N SER A 10 11.46 -7.02 -24.49
CA SER A 10 12.80 -7.58 -24.66
C SER A 10 12.92 -8.97 -24.03
N PHE A 11 13.30 -9.95 -24.83
CA PHE A 11 13.73 -11.26 -24.34
C PHE A 11 15.01 -11.11 -23.52
N ARG A 12 16.06 -10.50 -24.07
CA ARG A 12 17.34 -10.28 -23.38
C ARG A 12 17.18 -9.62 -22.02
N GLY A 13 16.45 -8.51 -21.92
CA GLY A 13 16.23 -7.83 -20.65
C GLY A 13 15.48 -8.68 -19.62
N THR A 14 14.51 -9.49 -20.08
CA THR A 14 13.73 -10.37 -19.20
C THR A 14 14.55 -11.59 -18.76
N THR A 15 15.21 -12.27 -19.70
CA THR A 15 16.07 -13.42 -19.42
C THR A 15 17.21 -13.04 -18.49
N LYS A 16 17.90 -11.91 -18.73
CA LYS A 16 18.92 -11.36 -17.83
C LYS A 16 18.38 -11.12 -16.42
N TYR A 17 17.23 -10.45 -16.32
CA TYR A 17 16.59 -10.19 -15.02
C TYR A 17 16.26 -11.47 -14.23
N VAL A 18 15.94 -12.55 -14.95
CA VAL A 18 15.58 -13.83 -14.35
C VAL A 18 16.82 -14.68 -14.05
N LEU A 19 17.75 -14.89 -14.98
CA LEU A 19 18.82 -15.87 -14.83
C LEU A 19 20.08 -15.35 -14.16
N GLU A 20 20.39 -14.06 -14.26
CA GLU A 20 21.64 -13.52 -13.71
C GLU A 20 21.53 -13.13 -12.23
N LYS A 21 20.52 -13.64 -11.52
CA LYS A 21 20.49 -13.55 -10.06
C LYS A 21 21.29 -14.71 -9.45
N GLU A 22 21.98 -14.43 -8.36
CA GLU A 22 22.91 -15.36 -7.69
C GLU A 22 22.32 -16.74 -7.37
N LYS A 23 21.00 -16.81 -7.10
CA LYS A 23 20.29 -18.07 -6.76
C LYS A 23 19.23 -18.45 -7.79
N ALA A 24 19.42 -18.08 -9.05
CA ALA A 24 18.53 -18.51 -10.12
C ALA A 24 18.94 -19.89 -10.64
N LYS A 25 17.98 -20.79 -10.77
CA LYS A 25 18.18 -22.13 -11.34
C LYS A 25 17.08 -22.42 -12.36
N ILE A 26 17.46 -22.85 -13.57
CA ILE A 26 16.49 -23.37 -14.54
C ILE A 26 16.03 -24.76 -14.05
N ILE A 27 14.72 -24.92 -13.91
CA ILE A 27 14.08 -26.14 -13.37
C ILE A 27 13.13 -26.81 -14.37
N GLY A 28 12.89 -26.19 -15.54
CA GLY A 28 12.01 -26.75 -16.57
C GLY A 28 11.88 -25.85 -17.78
N GLY A 29 11.05 -26.27 -18.74
CA GLY A 29 10.88 -25.63 -20.05
C GLY A 29 11.24 -26.58 -21.19
N ASN A 30 11.09 -26.09 -22.42
CA ASN A 30 11.39 -26.85 -23.63
C ASN A 30 12.57 -26.29 -24.43
N MET A 31 13.20 -25.23 -23.93
CA MET A 31 14.35 -24.61 -24.57
C MET A 31 15.65 -25.34 -24.21
N TYR A 32 16.56 -25.43 -25.16
CA TYR A 32 17.85 -26.13 -24.98
C TYR A 32 18.93 -25.26 -24.32
N GLY A 33 18.79 -23.94 -24.40
CA GLY A 33 19.78 -23.00 -23.86
C GLY A 33 19.81 -23.01 -22.33
N SER A 34 20.99 -22.81 -21.77
CA SER A 34 21.20 -22.69 -20.31
C SER A 34 21.70 -21.31 -19.90
N THR A 35 22.19 -20.53 -20.87
CA THR A 35 22.70 -19.17 -20.66
C THR A 35 21.74 -18.12 -21.23
N THR A 36 21.89 -16.87 -20.78
CA THR A 36 21.11 -15.74 -21.31
C THR A 36 21.23 -15.63 -22.83
N ASP A 37 22.43 -15.81 -23.39
CA ASP A 37 22.66 -15.64 -24.83
C ASP A 37 22.02 -16.76 -25.66
N GLU A 38 22.22 -18.02 -25.26
CA GLU A 38 21.62 -19.19 -25.95
C GLU A 38 20.09 -19.13 -25.96
N LEU A 39 19.49 -18.78 -24.82
CA LEU A 39 18.04 -18.66 -24.71
C LEU A 39 17.50 -17.49 -25.54
N VAL A 40 18.21 -16.35 -25.54
CA VAL A 40 17.81 -15.18 -26.35
C VAL A 40 17.91 -15.47 -27.83
N GLU A 41 18.91 -16.23 -28.28
CA GLU A 41 19.04 -16.65 -29.67
C GLU A 41 17.82 -17.47 -30.11
N GLN A 42 17.43 -18.48 -29.32
CA GLN A 42 16.22 -19.28 -29.60
C GLN A 42 14.95 -18.42 -29.63
N PHE A 43 14.74 -17.56 -28.62
CA PHE A 43 13.59 -16.66 -28.62
C PHE A 43 13.56 -15.70 -29.82
N THR A 44 14.72 -15.34 -30.34
CA THR A 44 14.82 -14.44 -31.49
C THR A 44 14.26 -15.11 -32.75
N LEU A 45 14.43 -16.42 -32.92
CA LEU A 45 13.81 -17.18 -34.02
C LEU A 45 12.27 -17.09 -33.94
N SER A 46 11.74 -17.37 -32.75
CA SER A 46 10.33 -17.20 -32.35
C SER A 46 9.78 -15.81 -32.74
N ALA A 47 10.54 -14.74 -32.41
CA ALA A 47 10.13 -13.36 -32.63
C ALA A 47 10.04 -12.99 -34.13
N HIS A 48 10.90 -13.57 -34.97
CA HIS A 48 10.91 -13.31 -36.42
C HIS A 48 9.65 -13.80 -37.13
N LEU A 49 8.91 -14.75 -36.56
CA LEU A 49 7.62 -15.19 -37.09
C LEU A 49 6.52 -14.14 -36.93
N ASN A 50 6.70 -13.15 -36.05
CA ASN A 50 5.77 -12.04 -35.87
C ASN A 50 6.50 -10.73 -35.55
N PRO A 51 7.18 -10.12 -36.54
CA PRO A 51 8.07 -8.97 -36.32
C PRO A 51 7.34 -7.69 -35.90
N GLN A 52 6.01 -7.62 -36.12
CA GLN A 52 5.19 -6.47 -35.74
C GLN A 52 4.76 -6.50 -34.26
N LEU A 53 5.01 -7.62 -33.55
CA LEU A 53 4.59 -7.78 -32.17
C LEU A 53 5.44 -6.93 -31.22
N LYS A 54 4.85 -5.87 -30.67
CA LYS A 54 5.56 -4.91 -29.80
C LYS A 54 6.11 -5.49 -28.49
N ASN A 55 5.46 -6.49 -27.91
CA ASN A 55 5.81 -7.04 -26.59
C ASN A 55 5.93 -8.57 -26.66
N PRO A 56 6.90 -9.16 -27.38
CA PRO A 56 6.89 -10.58 -27.72
C PRO A 56 7.19 -11.51 -26.54
N CYS A 57 7.75 -11.00 -25.44
CA CYS A 57 8.18 -11.80 -24.30
C CYS A 57 7.11 -11.80 -23.19
N TYR A 58 6.70 -12.99 -22.74
CA TYR A 58 5.94 -13.18 -21.52
C TYR A 58 6.85 -13.45 -20.33
N HIS A 59 6.56 -12.76 -19.24
CA HIS A 59 7.19 -12.94 -17.95
C HIS A 59 6.11 -13.25 -16.92
N LEU A 60 5.97 -14.53 -16.59
CA LEU A 60 5.06 -14.99 -15.56
C LEU A 60 5.84 -15.23 -14.26
N MET A 61 5.22 -14.90 -13.15
CA MET A 61 5.75 -15.04 -11.80
C MET A 61 4.72 -15.85 -11.01
N LEU A 62 5.20 -16.84 -10.29
CA LEU A 62 4.35 -17.69 -9.47
C LEU A 62 5.03 -17.97 -8.13
N SER A 63 4.31 -17.70 -7.03
CA SER A 63 4.81 -17.94 -5.68
C SER A 63 3.84 -18.85 -4.94
N ALA A 64 4.37 -19.93 -4.36
CA ALA A 64 3.62 -20.81 -3.48
C ALA A 64 3.17 -20.08 -2.20
N PRO A 65 2.08 -20.50 -1.53
CA PRO A 65 1.73 -20.01 -0.20
C PRO A 65 2.86 -20.26 0.81
N LYS A 66 3.06 -19.33 1.75
CA LYS A 66 4.07 -19.46 2.81
C LYS A 66 3.86 -20.69 3.70
N THR A 67 2.61 -21.13 3.82
CA THR A 67 2.17 -22.22 4.69
C THR A 67 2.49 -23.61 4.15
N ASP A 68 2.78 -23.74 2.84
CA ASP A 68 2.92 -25.05 2.18
C ASP A 68 4.38 -25.55 2.13
N GLY A 69 5.32 -24.81 2.75
CA GLY A 69 6.74 -25.15 2.76
C GLY A 69 7.42 -25.03 1.39
N ALA A 70 8.65 -25.53 1.31
CA ALA A 70 9.41 -25.56 0.06
C ALA A 70 8.94 -26.72 -0.82
N LEU A 71 8.59 -26.42 -2.07
CA LEU A 71 8.26 -27.43 -3.08
C LEU A 71 9.53 -27.89 -3.79
N CYS A 72 9.59 -29.16 -4.21
CA CYS A 72 10.70 -29.66 -5.03
C CYS A 72 10.65 -29.07 -6.44
N ASP A 73 11.78 -29.12 -7.15
CA ASP A 73 11.92 -28.51 -8.48
C ASP A 73 10.97 -29.12 -9.50
N GLU A 74 10.75 -30.44 -9.45
CA GLU A 74 9.82 -31.14 -10.34
C GLU A 74 8.39 -30.62 -10.16
N LYS A 75 7.98 -30.45 -8.90
CA LYS A 75 6.64 -29.95 -8.57
C LYS A 75 6.45 -28.50 -8.95
N LEU A 76 7.48 -27.68 -8.73
CA LEU A 76 7.47 -26.27 -9.13
C LEU A 76 7.44 -26.12 -10.65
N ALA A 77 8.17 -26.95 -11.38
CA ALA A 77 8.16 -26.96 -12.84
C ALA A 77 6.77 -27.33 -13.38
N GLU A 78 6.16 -28.41 -12.85
CA GLU A 78 4.81 -28.86 -13.21
C GLU A 78 3.75 -27.75 -12.99
N ILE A 79 3.73 -27.17 -11.79
CA ILE A 79 2.78 -26.09 -11.44
C ILE A 79 3.00 -24.86 -12.34
N SER A 80 4.26 -24.53 -12.66
CA SER A 80 4.62 -23.36 -13.46
C SER A 80 4.27 -23.53 -14.95
N GLU A 81 4.49 -24.72 -15.50
CA GLU A 81 4.08 -25.09 -16.85
C GLU A 81 2.56 -25.00 -16.98
N ARG A 82 1.85 -25.61 -16.03
CA ARG A 82 0.39 -25.59 -16.00
C ARG A 82 -0.17 -24.19 -15.79
N HIS A 83 0.53 -23.34 -15.03
CA HIS A 83 0.20 -21.92 -14.91
C HIS A 83 0.28 -21.20 -16.26
N PHE A 84 1.36 -21.40 -17.00
CA PHE A 84 1.53 -20.82 -18.33
C PHE A 84 0.43 -21.28 -19.28
N ALA A 85 0.20 -22.60 -19.38
CA ALA A 85 -0.86 -23.18 -20.19
C ALA A 85 -2.25 -22.61 -19.85
N THR A 86 -2.59 -22.55 -18.56
CA THR A 86 -3.87 -22.00 -18.10
C THR A 86 -4.06 -20.54 -18.52
N VAL A 87 -3.02 -19.72 -18.40
CA VAL A 87 -3.08 -18.30 -18.83
C VAL A 87 -3.31 -18.19 -20.34
N VAL A 88 -2.70 -19.06 -21.14
CA VAL A 88 -2.90 -19.08 -22.60
C VAL A 88 -4.33 -19.52 -22.94
N VAL A 89 -4.81 -20.63 -22.38
CA VAL A 89 -6.18 -21.14 -22.61
C VAL A 89 -7.22 -20.08 -22.23
N LEU A 90 -7.11 -19.48 -21.04
CA LEU A 90 -8.02 -18.43 -20.59
C LEU A 90 -8.02 -17.20 -21.52
N SER A 91 -6.87 -16.86 -22.12
CA SER A 91 -6.76 -15.73 -23.06
C SER A 91 -7.49 -15.94 -24.39
N ARG A 92 -7.86 -17.18 -24.70
CA ARG A 92 -8.52 -17.60 -25.95
C ARG A 92 -10.02 -17.87 -25.77
N LEU A 93 -10.52 -17.92 -24.53
CA LEU A 93 -11.94 -18.12 -24.28
C LEU A 93 -12.76 -16.94 -24.83
N GLU A 94 -13.97 -17.26 -25.28
CA GLU A 94 -14.94 -16.30 -25.82
C GLU A 94 -16.28 -16.37 -25.06
N GLY A 95 -17.14 -15.38 -25.26
CA GLY A 95 -18.49 -15.35 -24.67
C GLY A 95 -18.51 -15.22 -23.15
N ASP A 96 -19.49 -15.87 -22.52
CA ASP A 96 -19.68 -15.82 -21.07
C ASP A 96 -18.53 -16.50 -20.31
N GLU A 97 -17.98 -17.60 -20.84
CA GLU A 97 -16.89 -18.36 -20.22
C GLU A 97 -15.58 -17.55 -20.08
N ALA A 98 -15.40 -16.52 -20.91
CA ALA A 98 -14.28 -15.58 -20.84
C ALA A 98 -14.39 -14.59 -19.65
N LYS A 99 -15.53 -14.53 -18.96
CA LYS A 99 -15.79 -13.58 -17.87
C LYS A 99 -15.16 -14.04 -16.55
N VAL A 100 -13.83 -14.18 -16.53
CA VAL A 100 -13.03 -14.55 -15.36
C VAL A 100 -13.20 -13.63 -14.14
N LYS A 101 -13.91 -12.50 -14.23
CA LYS A 101 -14.21 -11.62 -13.08
C LYS A 101 -15.60 -11.87 -12.45
N GLN A 102 -16.43 -12.71 -13.06
CA GLN A 102 -17.78 -13.06 -12.63
C GLN A 102 -17.78 -14.57 -12.30
N PRO A 103 -17.54 -14.97 -11.03
CA PRO A 103 -17.41 -16.37 -10.64
C PRO A 103 -18.54 -17.26 -11.17
N GLU A 104 -19.77 -16.76 -11.16
CA GLU A 104 -20.99 -17.44 -11.62
C GLU A 104 -21.06 -17.66 -13.14
N LYS A 105 -20.23 -16.95 -13.92
CA LYS A 105 -20.16 -17.09 -15.39
C LYS A 105 -18.85 -17.70 -15.86
N ARG A 106 -17.97 -18.09 -14.94
CA ARG A 106 -16.69 -18.71 -15.30
C ARG A 106 -16.92 -20.06 -15.95
N ILE A 107 -15.99 -20.41 -16.84
CA ILE A 107 -15.79 -21.80 -17.22
C ILE A 107 -15.65 -22.69 -15.98
N ALA A 108 -16.32 -23.84 -15.98
CA ALA A 108 -16.20 -24.81 -14.90
C ALA A 108 -14.78 -25.41 -14.85
N ASP A 109 -14.24 -25.65 -13.65
CA ASP A 109 -12.85 -26.09 -13.49
C ASP A 109 -12.55 -27.39 -14.22
N ALA A 110 -13.47 -28.36 -14.21
CA ALA A 110 -13.32 -29.62 -14.94
C ALA A 110 -13.13 -29.38 -16.45
N LYS A 111 -13.91 -28.47 -17.04
CA LYS A 111 -13.79 -28.10 -18.45
C LYS A 111 -12.48 -27.34 -18.70
N LEU A 112 -12.10 -26.43 -17.81
CA LEU A 112 -10.85 -25.68 -17.91
C LEU A 112 -9.62 -26.62 -17.84
N ASN A 113 -9.59 -27.55 -16.89
CA ASN A 113 -8.52 -28.55 -16.77
C ASN A 113 -8.39 -29.39 -18.04
N GLN A 114 -9.50 -29.88 -18.60
CA GLN A 114 -9.47 -30.61 -19.87
C GLN A 114 -8.88 -29.80 -21.03
N LEU A 115 -9.19 -28.51 -21.11
CA LEU A 115 -8.61 -27.63 -22.14
C LEU A 115 -7.12 -27.38 -21.90
N VAL A 116 -6.71 -27.25 -20.64
CA VAL A 116 -5.31 -27.07 -20.24
C VAL A 116 -4.50 -28.33 -20.54
N ASP A 117 -5.00 -29.51 -20.19
CA ASP A 117 -4.35 -30.79 -20.48
C ASP A 117 -4.15 -30.98 -21.98
N ARG A 118 -5.19 -30.70 -22.78
CA ARG A 118 -5.08 -30.73 -24.24
C ARG A 118 -4.04 -29.74 -24.77
N PHE A 119 -4.07 -28.50 -24.28
CA PHE A 119 -3.10 -27.48 -24.68
C PHE A 119 -1.66 -27.87 -24.36
N ILE A 120 -1.40 -28.43 -23.16
CA ILE A 120 -0.07 -28.91 -22.77
C ILE A 120 0.40 -30.02 -23.71
N ALA A 121 -0.47 -30.98 -24.02
CA ALA A 121 -0.11 -32.11 -24.87
C ALA A 121 0.10 -31.74 -26.34
N GLU A 122 -0.73 -30.84 -26.90
CA GLU A 122 -0.82 -30.64 -28.34
C GLU A 122 -0.19 -29.32 -28.82
N GLU A 123 -0.22 -28.26 -28.01
CA GLU A 123 0.12 -26.90 -28.46
C GLU A 123 1.29 -26.25 -27.72
N LEU A 124 1.48 -26.55 -26.43
CA LEU A 124 2.55 -25.98 -25.63
C LEU A 124 3.96 -26.21 -26.23
N PRO A 125 4.29 -27.37 -26.84
CA PRO A 125 5.58 -27.56 -27.50
C PRO A 125 5.89 -26.54 -28.61
N ALA A 126 4.86 -25.88 -29.18
CA ALA A 126 5.02 -24.84 -30.18
C ALA A 126 5.38 -23.46 -29.60
N TYR A 127 5.50 -23.31 -28.27
CA TYR A 127 5.93 -22.07 -27.65
C TYR A 127 7.29 -22.27 -27.00
N ASP A 128 8.26 -21.39 -27.28
CA ASP A 128 9.53 -21.44 -26.56
C ASP A 128 9.33 -20.90 -25.14
N PHE A 129 9.78 -21.62 -24.12
CA PHE A 129 9.80 -21.13 -22.75
C PHE A 129 10.83 -21.84 -21.87
N PHE A 130 11.25 -21.14 -20.82
CA PHE A 130 11.99 -21.74 -19.70
C PHE A 130 11.39 -21.32 -18.36
N ILE A 131 11.61 -22.16 -17.35
CA ILE A 131 11.15 -21.98 -15.98
C ILE A 131 12.38 -21.88 -15.08
N ALA A 132 12.50 -20.78 -14.34
CA ALA A 132 13.58 -20.58 -13.38
C ALA A 132 13.03 -20.40 -11.97
N ARG A 133 13.61 -21.09 -11.00
CA ARG A 133 13.39 -20.91 -9.57
C ARG A 133 14.29 -19.79 -9.04
N HIS A 134 13.74 -18.92 -8.20
CA HIS A 134 14.48 -17.95 -7.40
C HIS A 134 14.31 -18.26 -5.92
N GLU A 135 15.43 -18.32 -5.20
CA GLU A 135 15.53 -18.48 -3.74
C GLU A 135 16.01 -17.20 -3.03
N ASP A 136 15.93 -16.05 -3.71
CA ASP A 136 16.44 -14.75 -3.25
C ASP A 136 15.52 -14.05 -2.24
N LYS A 137 14.37 -14.64 -1.91
CA LYS A 137 13.40 -14.10 -0.95
C LYS A 137 13.04 -15.18 0.07
N GLU A 138 12.35 -14.78 1.14
CA GLU A 138 11.78 -15.71 2.13
C GLU A 138 10.94 -16.85 1.51
N HIS A 139 10.47 -16.71 0.27
CA HIS A 139 9.60 -17.69 -0.40
C HIS A 139 10.15 -18.03 -1.78
N ASP A 140 10.19 -19.33 -2.05
CA ASP A 140 10.44 -19.85 -3.39
C ASP A 140 9.42 -19.27 -4.36
N HIS A 141 9.92 -18.77 -5.47
CA HIS A 141 9.07 -18.37 -6.58
C HIS A 141 9.70 -18.74 -7.89
N THR A 142 8.84 -19.06 -8.85
CA THR A 142 9.26 -19.37 -10.19
C THR A 142 8.98 -18.18 -11.10
N HIS A 143 9.86 -18.05 -12.08
CA HIS A 143 9.73 -17.16 -13.21
C HIS A 143 9.63 -18.01 -14.47
N ILE A 144 8.54 -17.86 -15.22
CA ILE A 144 8.43 -18.43 -16.56
C ILE A 144 8.70 -17.30 -17.55
N VAL A 145 9.69 -17.50 -18.41
CA VAL A 145 9.95 -16.63 -19.55
C VAL A 145 9.53 -17.38 -20.79
N ALA A 146 8.61 -16.83 -21.56
CA ALA A 146 8.02 -17.50 -22.72
C ALA A 146 7.92 -16.56 -23.92
N SER A 147 8.04 -17.13 -25.13
CA SER A 147 7.61 -16.47 -26.35
C SER A 147 6.09 -16.38 -26.37
N ARG A 148 5.57 -15.21 -26.74
CA ARG A 148 4.14 -15.09 -27.05
C ARG A 148 3.81 -15.61 -28.44
N VAL A 149 4.81 -15.81 -29.28
CA VAL A 149 4.65 -16.21 -30.67
C VAL A 149 4.67 -17.72 -30.72
N ASN A 150 3.66 -18.31 -31.34
CA ASN A 150 3.61 -19.73 -31.61
C ASN A 150 4.51 -20.05 -32.81
N ASN A 151 5.42 -21.01 -32.65
CA ASN A 151 6.42 -21.39 -33.65
C ASN A 151 5.85 -22.10 -34.87
N LEU A 152 4.61 -22.62 -34.80
CA LEU A 152 3.96 -23.29 -35.92
C LEU A 152 3.16 -22.34 -36.80
N ASN A 153 2.51 -21.33 -36.23
CA ASN A 153 1.57 -20.47 -36.96
C ASN A 153 1.85 -18.96 -36.85
N GLY A 154 2.86 -18.54 -36.08
CA GLY A 154 3.21 -17.13 -35.89
C GLY A 154 2.19 -16.29 -35.10
N LEU A 155 1.09 -16.90 -34.64
CA LEU A 155 0.06 -16.20 -33.87
C LEU A 155 0.56 -15.87 -32.47
N SER A 156 0.18 -14.68 -31.99
CA SER A 156 0.59 -14.20 -30.68
C SER A 156 -0.46 -14.42 -29.61
N ILE A 157 -0.03 -14.76 -28.40
CA ILE A 157 -0.90 -14.83 -27.22
C ILE A 157 -1.46 -13.43 -26.90
N ARG A 158 -2.78 -13.30 -26.71
CA ARG A 158 -3.43 -12.04 -26.35
C ARG A 158 -3.08 -11.64 -24.91
N THR A 159 -2.81 -10.34 -24.70
CA THR A 159 -2.43 -9.79 -23.38
C THR A 159 -3.59 -9.22 -22.58
N TRP A 160 -4.80 -9.29 -23.14
CA TRP A 160 -5.97 -8.74 -22.50
C TRP A 160 -6.24 -9.48 -21.18
N ASN A 161 -6.48 -8.73 -20.12
CA ASN A 161 -6.90 -9.25 -18.82
C ASN A 161 -5.92 -10.24 -18.15
N ASN A 162 -4.63 -10.20 -18.51
CA ASN A 162 -3.58 -11.08 -17.95
C ASN A 162 -3.63 -11.19 -16.42
N TYR A 163 -3.87 -10.09 -15.69
CA TYR A 163 -4.00 -10.13 -14.23
C TYR A 163 -5.08 -11.10 -13.75
N ALA A 164 -6.27 -11.04 -14.36
CA ALA A 164 -7.38 -11.92 -13.96
C ALA A 164 -7.15 -13.36 -14.41
N HIS A 165 -6.47 -13.58 -15.55
CA HIS A 165 -6.08 -14.94 -15.97
C HIS A 165 -5.03 -15.54 -15.02
N SER A 166 -4.02 -14.77 -14.63
CA SER A 166 -3.02 -15.22 -13.65
C SER A 166 -3.65 -15.57 -12.31
N GLU A 167 -4.57 -14.72 -11.82
CA GLU A 167 -5.27 -14.96 -10.56
C GLU A 167 -6.19 -16.19 -10.66
N HIS A 168 -6.95 -16.33 -11.75
CA HIS A 168 -7.80 -17.50 -11.94
C HIS A 168 -6.98 -18.79 -11.99
N SER A 169 -5.87 -18.79 -12.74
CA SER A 169 -4.94 -19.92 -12.75
C SER A 169 -4.38 -20.23 -11.36
N ALA A 170 -3.97 -19.21 -10.57
CA ALA A 170 -3.48 -19.45 -9.21
C ALA A 170 -4.51 -20.14 -8.31
N ARG A 171 -5.80 -19.75 -8.39
CA ARG A 171 -6.88 -20.38 -7.61
C ARG A 171 -7.24 -21.79 -8.11
N LEU A 172 -7.07 -22.04 -9.41
CA LEU A 172 -7.23 -23.38 -9.99
C LEU A 172 -6.12 -24.31 -9.49
N LEU A 173 -4.85 -23.89 -9.62
CA LEU A 173 -3.68 -24.65 -9.21
C LEU A 173 -3.68 -24.93 -7.71
N GLU A 174 -4.13 -23.99 -6.87
CA GLU A 174 -4.25 -24.24 -5.43
C GLU A 174 -5.13 -25.44 -5.11
N ARG A 175 -6.25 -25.59 -5.83
CA ARG A 175 -7.19 -26.69 -5.63
C ARG A 175 -6.69 -27.99 -6.24
N GLU A 176 -6.09 -27.90 -7.43
CA GLU A 176 -5.56 -29.07 -8.14
C GLU A 176 -4.37 -29.72 -7.43
N PHE A 177 -3.49 -28.90 -6.86
CA PHE A 177 -2.28 -29.36 -6.19
C PHE A 177 -2.39 -29.45 -4.67
N ASN A 178 -3.61 -29.33 -4.12
CA ASN A 178 -3.90 -29.35 -2.68
C ASN A 178 -3.02 -28.36 -1.88
N LEU A 179 -2.81 -27.16 -2.43
CA LEU A 179 -2.07 -26.08 -1.77
C LEU A 179 -3.03 -25.22 -0.94
N THR A 180 -2.46 -24.41 -0.05
CA THR A 180 -3.24 -23.44 0.73
C THR A 180 -3.98 -22.48 -0.19
N GLN A 181 -5.31 -22.55 -0.14
CA GLN A 181 -6.18 -21.66 -0.90
C GLN A 181 -6.07 -20.23 -0.36
N VAL A 182 -5.77 -19.29 -1.25
CA VAL A 182 -5.67 -17.88 -0.89
C VAL A 182 -6.92 -17.16 -1.39
N GLN A 183 -7.44 -16.23 -0.59
CA GLN A 183 -8.56 -15.41 -1.01
C GLN A 183 -8.25 -14.66 -2.32
N SER A 184 -9.25 -14.49 -3.18
CA SER A 184 -9.09 -13.74 -4.41
C SER A 184 -9.10 -12.22 -4.18
N SER A 185 -8.37 -11.47 -5.00
CA SER A 185 -8.18 -10.02 -4.85
C SER A 185 -9.46 -9.20 -4.97
N TRP A 186 -10.49 -9.72 -5.64
CA TRP A 186 -11.81 -9.08 -5.70
C TRP A 186 -12.64 -9.28 -4.42
N GLU A 187 -12.33 -10.29 -3.63
CA GLU A 187 -13.01 -10.57 -2.36
C GLU A 187 -12.35 -9.80 -1.21
N SER A 188 -11.05 -9.49 -1.34
CA SER A 188 -10.34 -8.65 -0.40
C SER A 188 -10.77 -7.18 -0.56
N LYS A 189 -11.66 -6.71 0.33
CA LYS A 189 -11.99 -5.29 0.47
C LYS A 189 -10.84 -4.45 1.04
N GLN A 190 -9.75 -5.08 1.46
CA GLN A 190 -8.54 -4.44 1.97
C GLN A 190 -7.40 -4.60 0.97
N LYS A 191 -6.82 -3.47 0.52
CA LYS A 191 -5.71 -3.50 -0.42
C LYS A 191 -4.40 -3.62 0.37
N ALA A 192 -3.75 -4.78 0.28
CA ALA A 192 -2.45 -5.01 0.92
C ALA A 192 -1.42 -3.93 0.54
N MET A 193 -0.59 -3.53 1.49
CA MET A 193 0.53 -2.62 1.24
C MET A 193 1.50 -3.26 0.22
N THR A 194 2.10 -2.42 -0.62
CA THR A 194 3.16 -2.86 -1.53
C THR A 194 4.46 -3.14 -0.76
N ARG A 195 5.41 -3.87 -1.37
CA ARG A 195 6.73 -4.12 -0.76
C ARG A 195 7.46 -2.81 -0.42
N ASN A 196 7.56 -1.90 -1.39
CA ASN A 196 8.19 -0.59 -1.19
C ASN A 196 7.49 0.24 -0.11
N GLN A 197 6.17 0.08 0.05
CA GLN A 197 5.43 0.72 1.13
C GLN A 197 5.79 0.12 2.48
N ARG A 198 5.93 -1.21 2.60
CA ARG A 198 6.35 -1.86 3.86
C ARG A 198 7.77 -1.47 4.27
N GLU A 199 8.72 -1.51 3.32
CA GLU A 199 10.12 -1.14 3.58
C GLU A 199 10.28 0.32 4.02
N ARG A 200 9.36 1.22 3.63
CA ARG A 200 9.34 2.61 4.07
C ARG A 200 8.76 2.82 5.47
N ILE A 201 8.02 1.86 6.02
CA ILE A 201 7.38 2.03 7.35
C ILE A 201 8.44 2.22 8.42
N GLU A 202 9.51 1.41 8.37
CA GLU A 202 10.59 1.45 9.36
C GLU A 202 11.40 2.75 9.30
N ARG A 203 11.49 3.38 8.13
CA ARG A 203 12.29 4.61 7.92
C ARG A 203 11.46 5.90 8.00
N ASP A 204 10.30 5.92 7.37
CA ASP A 204 9.52 7.14 7.09
C ASP A 204 8.19 7.17 7.88
N GLY A 205 7.69 6.02 8.37
CA GLY A 205 6.36 5.85 8.97
C GLY A 205 5.32 5.30 7.97
N LEU A 206 4.03 5.27 8.36
CA LEU A 206 2.97 4.74 7.49
C LEU A 206 2.89 5.49 6.15
N PRO A 207 2.73 4.78 5.01
CA PRO A 207 2.53 5.43 3.72
C PRO A 207 1.27 6.30 3.72
N GLY A 208 1.33 7.46 3.08
CA GLY A 208 0.17 8.37 2.98
C GLY A 208 -1.09 7.71 2.40
N GLU A 209 -0.94 6.70 1.52
CA GLU A 209 -2.10 5.93 1.05
C GLU A 209 -2.77 5.08 2.13
N GLU A 210 -2.00 4.55 3.09
CA GLU A 210 -2.57 3.82 4.22
C GLU A 210 -3.26 4.76 5.20
N ILE A 211 -2.64 5.91 5.51
CA ILE A 211 -3.25 6.95 6.34
C ILE A 211 -4.58 7.40 5.75
N MET A 212 -4.63 7.67 4.43
CA MET A 212 -5.88 8.03 3.75
C MET A 212 -6.95 6.95 3.89
N ARG A 213 -6.60 5.66 3.74
CA ARG A 213 -7.56 4.56 3.84
C ARG A 213 -8.15 4.41 5.23
N ARG A 214 -7.31 4.50 6.28
CA ARG A 214 -7.76 4.43 7.67
C ARG A 214 -8.68 5.61 8.01
N ALA A 215 -8.29 6.82 7.64
CA ALA A 215 -9.10 8.01 7.87
C ALA A 215 -10.47 7.94 7.18
N ILE A 216 -10.50 7.50 5.90
CA ILE A 216 -11.78 7.33 5.18
C ILE A 216 -12.67 6.28 5.88
N ASP A 217 -12.09 5.16 6.31
CA ASP A 217 -12.85 4.12 7.01
C ASP A 217 -13.38 4.60 8.37
N ALA A 218 -12.57 5.35 9.13
CA ALA A 218 -12.94 5.90 10.42
C ALA A 218 -14.05 6.95 10.30
N VAL A 219 -13.89 7.92 9.41
CA VAL A 219 -14.86 8.99 9.20
C VAL A 219 -16.16 8.48 8.60
N ALA A 220 -16.11 7.43 7.78
CA ALA A 220 -17.32 6.85 7.18
C ALA A 220 -18.05 5.84 8.07
N ALA A 221 -17.55 5.54 9.28
CA ALA A 221 -18.10 4.50 10.15
C ALA A 221 -19.57 4.73 10.55
N ASP A 222 -19.97 5.99 10.73
CA ASP A 222 -21.34 6.41 11.04
C ASP A 222 -22.18 6.72 9.80
N ARG A 223 -21.67 6.41 8.59
CA ARG A 223 -22.36 6.58 7.29
C ARG A 223 -22.82 8.02 7.03
N PRO A 224 -21.90 8.99 7.04
CA PRO A 224 -22.23 10.40 6.88
C PRO A 224 -22.70 10.75 5.46
N THR A 225 -23.18 11.97 5.27
CA THR A 225 -23.31 12.55 3.92
C THR A 225 -21.94 12.82 3.31
N LEU A 226 -21.85 12.92 1.99
CA LEU A 226 -20.58 13.18 1.31
C LEU A 226 -19.94 14.53 1.71
N PRO A 227 -20.68 15.65 1.88
CA PRO A 227 -20.11 16.88 2.41
C PRO A 227 -19.54 16.73 3.83
N GLU A 228 -20.21 16.00 4.71
CA GLU A 228 -19.72 15.73 6.07
C GLU A 228 -18.46 14.88 6.06
N LEU A 229 -18.41 13.84 5.22
CA LEU A 229 -17.20 13.03 5.01
C LEU A 229 -16.02 13.93 4.59
N ILE A 230 -16.21 14.81 3.60
CA ILE A 230 -15.18 15.72 3.11
C ILE A 230 -14.71 16.66 4.22
N SER A 231 -15.65 17.27 4.95
CA SER A 231 -15.34 18.20 6.04
C SER A 231 -14.57 17.54 7.17
N ARG A 232 -14.99 16.34 7.62
CA ARG A 232 -14.33 15.60 8.70
C ARG A 232 -12.96 15.08 8.29
N LEU A 233 -12.80 14.59 7.06
CA LEU A 233 -11.48 14.20 6.52
C LEU A 233 -10.48 15.36 6.56
N TRP A 234 -10.94 16.56 6.21
CA TRP A 234 -10.11 17.76 6.28
C TRP A 234 -9.80 18.15 7.73
N GLN A 235 -10.82 18.31 8.57
CA GLN A 235 -10.66 18.83 9.93
C GLN A 235 -9.92 17.87 10.87
N GLU A 236 -10.27 16.59 10.84
CA GLU A 236 -9.78 15.59 11.80
C GLU A 236 -8.45 14.96 11.34
N HIS A 237 -8.27 14.79 10.02
CA HIS A 237 -7.14 14.04 9.47
C HIS A 237 -6.25 14.82 8.49
N GLN A 238 -6.58 16.08 8.20
CA GLN A 238 -5.85 16.91 7.23
C GLN A 238 -5.76 16.26 5.84
N ILE A 239 -6.82 15.54 5.45
CA ILE A 239 -6.95 14.90 4.15
C ILE A 239 -7.95 15.70 3.31
N VAL A 240 -7.49 16.16 2.15
CA VAL A 240 -8.35 16.81 1.16
C VAL A 240 -9.09 15.73 0.37
N ALA A 241 -10.41 15.80 0.32
CA ALA A 241 -11.23 14.96 -0.54
C ALA A 241 -11.89 15.83 -1.62
N GLU A 242 -11.40 15.75 -2.86
CA GLU A 242 -11.86 16.59 -3.96
C GLU A 242 -12.73 15.78 -4.93
N VAL A 243 -13.99 16.20 -5.07
CA VAL A 243 -14.93 15.66 -6.05
C VAL A 243 -14.83 16.47 -7.34
N SER A 244 -14.66 15.76 -8.46
CA SER A 244 -14.56 16.34 -9.80
C SER A 244 -15.83 16.10 -10.60
N TYR A 245 -16.19 17.03 -11.47
CA TYR A 245 -17.41 17.01 -12.28
C TYR A 245 -17.11 17.03 -13.78
N TYR A 246 -18.02 16.50 -14.61
CA TYR A 246 -17.96 16.67 -16.06
C TYR A 246 -18.45 18.06 -16.47
N SER A 247 -18.04 18.51 -17.66
CA SER A 247 -18.48 19.80 -18.24
C SER A 247 -19.98 19.87 -18.46
N HIS A 248 -20.61 18.75 -18.79
CA HIS A 248 -22.06 18.61 -19.00
C HIS A 248 -22.84 18.29 -17.71
N GLY A 249 -22.20 18.42 -16.53
CA GLY A 249 -22.78 18.04 -15.25
C GLY A 249 -22.59 16.56 -14.89
N GLY A 250 -22.74 16.26 -13.59
CA GLY A 250 -22.51 14.94 -13.01
C GLY A 250 -21.08 14.70 -12.53
N VAL A 251 -20.93 13.80 -11.56
CA VAL A 251 -19.64 13.52 -10.92
C VAL A 251 -18.77 12.60 -11.77
N ARG A 252 -17.53 13.04 -12.04
CA ARG A 252 -16.47 12.28 -12.71
C ARG A 252 -15.77 11.31 -11.76
N GLY A 253 -15.55 11.73 -10.53
CA GLY A 253 -14.89 10.91 -9.52
C GLY A 253 -14.40 11.71 -8.31
N ILE A 254 -13.72 11.02 -7.41
CA ILE A 254 -13.16 11.58 -6.18
C ILE A 254 -11.67 11.22 -6.07
N LYS A 255 -10.85 12.19 -5.66
CA LYS A 255 -9.45 12.01 -5.33
C LYS A 255 -9.20 12.49 -3.90
N TYR A 256 -8.20 11.91 -3.26
CA TYR A 256 -7.78 12.24 -1.91
C TYR A 256 -6.35 12.73 -1.94
N GLY A 257 -6.06 13.77 -1.17
CA GLY A 257 -4.76 14.37 -1.02
C GLY A 257 -4.38 14.39 0.45
N ILE A 258 -3.17 13.96 0.76
CA ILE A 258 -2.54 14.18 2.05
C ILE A 258 -1.24 14.92 1.81
N ASP A 259 -0.91 15.88 2.65
CA ASP A 259 0.40 16.54 2.60
C ASP A 259 1.50 15.47 2.77
N ILE A 260 2.66 15.70 2.17
CA ILE A 260 3.87 14.88 2.37
C ILE A 260 5.07 15.67 2.91
N GLY A 261 4.83 16.86 3.48
CA GLY A 261 5.84 17.63 4.20
C GLY A 261 6.89 18.26 3.28
N GLN A 262 6.60 18.34 1.98
CA GLN A 262 7.38 19.06 0.99
C GLN A 262 6.62 20.31 0.58
N ILE A 263 7.34 21.36 0.21
CA ILE A 263 6.74 22.62 -0.25
C ILE A 263 7.01 22.75 -1.74
N ASN A 264 6.00 23.16 -2.50
CA ASN A 264 6.14 23.51 -3.90
C ASN A 264 6.93 24.83 -4.06
N SER A 265 7.37 25.14 -5.28
CA SER A 265 8.10 26.38 -5.56
C SER A 265 7.31 27.66 -5.24
N ASP A 266 5.98 27.55 -5.15
CA ASP A 266 5.04 28.63 -4.82
C ASP A 266 4.76 28.77 -3.31
N GLY A 267 5.41 27.98 -2.46
CA GLY A 267 5.19 28.01 -1.00
C GLY A 267 4.03 27.15 -0.51
N SER A 268 3.24 26.53 -1.40
CA SER A 268 2.13 25.66 -1.02
C SER A 268 2.61 24.25 -0.61
N PRO A 269 1.90 23.57 0.32
CA PRO A 269 2.20 22.19 0.64
C PRO A 269 2.02 21.26 -0.55
N ARG A 270 2.98 20.34 -0.74
CA ARG A 270 2.91 19.33 -1.78
C ARG A 270 2.06 18.16 -1.30
N LEU A 271 0.88 18.02 -1.90
CA LEU A 271 -0.03 16.91 -1.60
C LEU A 271 0.31 15.65 -2.41
N LEU A 272 0.35 14.49 -1.75
CA LEU A 272 0.26 13.18 -2.38
C LEU A 272 -1.18 12.90 -2.77
N TRP A 273 -1.49 13.14 -4.05
CA TRP A 273 -2.80 12.84 -4.62
C TRP A 273 -2.96 11.36 -5.00
N LYS A 274 -4.11 10.80 -4.65
CA LYS A 274 -4.57 9.49 -5.12
C LYS A 274 -6.02 9.54 -5.52
N GLN A 275 -6.29 9.08 -6.74
CA GLN A 275 -7.65 8.75 -7.16
C GLN A 275 -8.24 7.69 -6.23
N GLY A 276 -9.54 7.77 -5.89
CA GLY A 276 -10.19 6.79 -5.04
C GLY A 276 -10.04 5.35 -5.55
N ASN A 277 -10.09 5.16 -6.88
CA ASN A 277 -9.81 3.88 -7.53
C ASN A 277 -8.39 3.35 -7.27
N ASN A 278 -7.41 4.25 -7.14
CA ASN A 278 -6.02 3.88 -6.89
C ASN A 278 -5.81 3.55 -5.41
N LEU A 279 -6.55 4.16 -4.48
CA LEU A 279 -6.55 3.76 -3.06
C LEU A 279 -7.15 2.36 -2.91
N ASN A 280 -8.35 2.14 -3.45
CA ASN A 280 -8.96 0.82 -3.61
C ASN A 280 -10.17 0.93 -4.57
N LYS A 281 -10.04 0.35 -5.77
CA LYS A 281 -11.12 0.32 -6.79
C LYS A 281 -12.45 -0.24 -6.29
N TYR A 282 -12.42 -1.07 -5.26
CA TYR A 282 -13.60 -1.71 -4.71
C TYR A 282 -14.18 -1.02 -3.50
N LYS A 283 -13.52 0.00 -2.93
CA LYS A 283 -13.95 0.62 -1.65
C LYS A 283 -13.97 2.14 -1.66
N TYR A 284 -12.95 2.81 -2.21
CA TYR A 284 -12.77 4.26 -2.03
C TYR A 284 -13.08 5.10 -3.27
N SER A 285 -13.60 4.50 -4.34
CA SER A 285 -14.09 5.25 -5.50
C SER A 285 -15.41 5.94 -5.17
N PHE A 286 -15.78 6.98 -5.93
CA PHE A 286 -16.98 7.78 -5.66
C PHE A 286 -18.26 6.94 -5.52
N LYS A 287 -18.44 5.93 -6.39
CA LYS A 287 -19.58 5.01 -6.31
C LYS A 287 -19.43 3.97 -5.19
N LYS A 288 -18.19 3.59 -4.86
CA LYS A 288 -17.91 2.55 -3.87
C LYS A 288 -17.95 3.05 -2.43
N ILE A 289 -17.63 4.32 -2.16
CA ILE A 289 -17.86 4.89 -0.83
C ILE A 289 -19.36 4.92 -0.50
N GLN A 290 -20.23 5.10 -1.50
CA GLN A 290 -21.68 5.00 -1.32
C GLN A 290 -22.11 3.55 -1.07
N ALA A 291 -21.70 2.63 -1.96
CA ALA A 291 -22.14 1.23 -1.90
C ALA A 291 -21.54 0.41 -0.73
N GLU A 292 -20.29 0.69 -0.34
CA GLU A 292 -19.54 -0.15 0.60
C GLU A 292 -19.33 0.51 1.96
N LEU A 293 -19.30 1.85 2.02
CA LEU A 293 -19.17 2.61 3.27
C LEU A 293 -20.48 3.29 3.69
N GLY A 294 -21.53 3.20 2.86
CA GLY A 294 -22.85 3.77 3.18
C GLY A 294 -22.90 5.30 3.14
N VAL A 295 -21.89 5.97 2.58
CA VAL A 295 -21.86 7.44 2.46
C VAL A 295 -22.99 7.88 1.54
N THR A 296 -23.83 8.81 1.97
CA THR A 296 -24.97 9.26 1.13
C THR A 296 -24.60 10.47 0.28
N TYR A 297 -25.02 10.47 -0.98
CA TYR A 297 -24.81 11.59 -1.90
C TYR A 297 -26.05 11.83 -2.76
N GLU A 298 -26.52 13.06 -2.76
CA GLU A 298 -27.63 13.52 -3.59
C GLU A 298 -27.23 14.82 -4.32
N PRO A 299 -27.20 14.86 -5.67
CA PRO A 299 -26.68 16.02 -6.40
C PRO A 299 -27.38 17.34 -6.04
N GLY A 300 -28.70 17.34 -5.92
CA GLY A 300 -29.47 18.56 -5.61
C GLY A 300 -29.24 19.10 -4.20
N ARG A 301 -28.87 18.24 -3.25
CA ARG A 301 -28.57 18.60 -1.86
C ARG A 301 -27.10 18.99 -1.68
N ASP A 302 -26.20 18.21 -2.29
CA ASP A 302 -24.79 18.19 -1.89
C ASP A 302 -23.86 18.96 -2.82
N ASP A 303 -24.16 19.07 -4.12
CA ASP A 303 -23.18 19.60 -5.11
C ASP A 303 -22.71 21.01 -4.77
N LYS A 304 -23.62 21.86 -4.29
CA LYS A 304 -23.29 23.24 -3.89
C LYS A 304 -22.35 23.25 -2.68
N LEU A 305 -22.63 22.43 -1.67
CA LEU A 305 -21.79 22.31 -0.47
C LEU A 305 -20.41 21.75 -0.82
N ILE A 306 -20.34 20.73 -1.68
CA ILE A 306 -19.09 20.11 -2.12
C ILE A 306 -18.24 21.10 -2.91
N LYS A 307 -18.85 21.87 -3.83
CA LYS A 307 -18.13 22.90 -4.59
C LYS A 307 -17.56 23.98 -3.68
N ASN A 308 -18.35 24.48 -2.73
CA ASN A 308 -17.89 25.43 -1.74
C ASN A 308 -16.74 24.89 -0.88
N LEU A 309 -16.83 23.62 -0.43
CA LEU A 309 -15.75 22.96 0.31
C LEU A 309 -14.48 22.83 -0.53
N ASN A 310 -14.60 22.42 -1.79
CA ASN A 310 -13.46 22.33 -2.71
C ASN A 310 -12.77 23.70 -2.89
N GLU A 311 -13.54 24.77 -3.09
CA GLU A 311 -13.01 26.13 -3.23
C GLU A 311 -12.34 26.62 -1.93
N MET A 312 -12.98 26.37 -0.78
CA MET A 312 -12.42 26.71 0.53
C MET A 312 -11.07 26.01 0.77
N MET A 313 -10.97 24.72 0.44
CA MET A 313 -9.73 23.94 0.58
C MET A 313 -8.65 24.35 -0.44
N GLN A 314 -9.01 25.01 -1.54
CA GLN A 314 -8.05 25.58 -2.50
C GLN A 314 -7.55 26.98 -2.09
N LEU A 315 -8.40 27.78 -1.43
CA LEU A 315 -8.10 29.17 -1.05
C LEU A 315 -7.42 29.28 0.32
N HIS A 316 -7.54 28.28 1.19
CA HIS A 316 -6.79 28.19 2.44
C HIS A 316 -5.84 26.97 2.40
N PRO A 317 -4.54 27.15 2.13
CA PRO A 317 -3.54 26.29 2.77
C PRO A 317 -3.77 26.43 4.28
N ILE A 318 -3.68 25.33 5.02
CA ILE A 318 -3.95 25.23 6.46
C ILE A 318 -3.40 26.45 7.21
N GLU A 319 -4.24 27.44 7.54
CA GLU A 319 -3.83 28.65 8.27
C GLU A 319 -4.73 28.92 9.48
N GLN A 320 -4.10 28.74 10.65
CA GLN A 320 -4.03 29.66 11.78
C GLN A 320 -5.31 30.41 12.18
N ASP A 321 -6.01 29.89 13.19
CA ASP A 321 -6.89 30.72 13.99
C ASP A 321 -6.06 31.62 14.91
N ARG A 322 -5.82 32.86 14.47
CA ARG A 322 -5.33 33.95 15.33
C ARG A 322 -6.39 34.24 16.37
N GLY A 323 -6.04 34.00 17.63
CA GLY A 323 -6.89 34.27 18.77
C GLY A 323 -7.56 35.65 18.69
N GLN A 324 -8.89 35.63 18.78
CA GLN A 324 -9.64 36.75 19.31
C GLN A 324 -10.46 36.26 20.50
N ASN A 325 -10.18 36.92 21.63
CA ASN A 325 -10.99 36.92 22.83
C ASN A 325 -12.47 37.16 22.49
N LEU A 326 -13.34 36.24 22.89
CA LEU A 326 -14.64 36.59 23.43
C LEU A 326 -14.84 35.86 24.76
N SER A 327 -14.58 36.60 25.83
CA SER A 327 -15.13 36.32 27.15
C SER A 327 -16.65 36.41 27.09
N THR A 328 -17.34 35.33 27.44
CA THR A 328 -18.66 35.43 28.08
C THR A 328 -18.82 34.33 29.14
N PRO A 329 -19.55 34.61 30.23
CA PRO A 329 -19.43 33.87 31.49
C PRO A 329 -20.26 32.58 31.49
N VAL A 330 -19.64 31.48 31.93
CA VAL A 330 -20.33 30.22 32.21
C VAL A 330 -21.08 30.34 33.55
N PRO A 331 -22.38 30.04 33.63
CA PRO A 331 -23.12 30.04 34.88
C PRO A 331 -22.71 28.86 35.77
N LYS A 332 -22.48 29.15 37.06
CA LYS A 332 -22.16 28.18 38.11
C LYS A 332 -23.34 27.22 38.33
N LEU A 333 -23.17 25.95 38.01
CA LEU A 333 -24.07 24.88 38.45
C LEU A 333 -23.50 24.21 39.71
N LYS A 334 -24.34 24.19 40.74
CA LYS A 334 -24.07 23.70 42.09
C LYS A 334 -23.88 22.17 42.08
N ASN A 335 -22.81 21.73 42.72
CA ASN A 335 -22.62 20.33 43.12
C ASN A 335 -23.75 19.90 44.06
N THR A 336 -24.38 18.77 43.75
CA THR A 336 -25.09 17.95 44.72
C THR A 336 -24.58 16.51 44.58
N LEU A 337 -23.92 16.02 45.64
CA LEU A 337 -23.47 14.63 45.84
C LEU A 337 -24.70 13.78 46.22
N SER A 338 -24.95 12.60 45.64
CA SER A 338 -24.44 11.24 46.00
C SER A 338 -25.40 10.19 45.36
N PRO A 339 -25.21 8.85 45.42
CA PRO A 339 -24.03 8.03 45.76
C PRO A 339 -23.62 7.01 44.66
N ILE A 340 -22.43 6.48 44.85
CA ILE A 340 -21.66 5.54 44.03
C ILE A 340 -22.23 4.10 44.08
N SER A 341 -22.23 3.41 42.93
CA SER A 341 -22.17 1.94 42.85
C SER A 341 -20.90 1.52 42.07
N PRO A 342 -20.18 0.46 42.48
CA PRO A 342 -18.86 0.14 41.95
C PRO A 342 -18.93 -0.67 40.65
N GLU A 343 -18.52 -0.08 39.53
CA GLU A 343 -18.09 -0.82 38.33
C GLU A 343 -16.55 -1.04 38.38
N PRO A 344 -16.02 -2.14 37.82
CA PRO A 344 -14.70 -2.66 38.15
C PRO A 344 -13.58 -1.69 37.77
N GLU A 345 -12.77 -1.30 38.77
CA GLU A 345 -11.73 -0.25 38.70
C GLU A 345 -10.81 -0.30 37.47
N ALA A 346 -10.60 -1.48 36.87
CA ALA A 346 -9.76 -1.66 35.70
C ALA A 346 -10.33 -0.99 34.43
N LYS A 347 -11.66 -0.97 34.25
CA LYS A 347 -12.30 -0.26 33.13
C LYS A 347 -12.23 1.26 33.34
N GLN A 348 -12.48 1.72 34.56
CA GLN A 348 -12.39 3.15 34.91
C GLN A 348 -10.96 3.68 34.79
N LYS A 349 -9.95 2.94 35.27
CA LYS A 349 -8.52 3.30 35.11
C LYS A 349 -8.11 3.39 33.64
N ARG A 350 -8.52 2.45 32.80
CA ARG A 350 -8.26 2.49 31.34
C ARG A 350 -8.96 3.65 30.64
N GLN A 351 -10.21 3.92 30.98
CA GLN A 351 -10.99 5.01 30.40
C GLN A 351 -10.43 6.38 30.84
N TYR A 352 -9.94 6.49 32.08
CA TYR A 352 -9.26 7.68 32.59
C TYR A 352 -7.90 7.90 31.90
N GLN A 353 -7.10 6.84 31.74
CA GLN A 353 -5.82 6.89 31.01
C GLN A 353 -6.03 7.32 29.54
N SER A 354 -7.03 6.78 28.86
CA SER A 354 -7.39 7.16 27.48
C SER A 354 -7.83 8.62 27.34
N LYS A 355 -8.62 9.15 28.28
CA LYS A 355 -8.98 10.59 28.28
C LYS A 355 -7.77 11.48 28.54
N ARG A 356 -6.86 11.06 29.42
CA ARG A 356 -5.63 11.80 29.74
C ARG A 356 -4.67 11.83 28.55
N SER A 357 -4.47 10.71 27.85
CA SER A 357 -3.59 10.66 26.69
C SER A 357 -4.11 11.51 25.53
N ALA A 358 -5.42 11.51 25.26
CA ALA A 358 -6.03 12.38 24.26
C ALA A 358 -5.86 13.88 24.59
N ALA A 359 -6.00 14.26 25.87
CA ALA A 359 -5.76 15.63 26.30
C ALA A 359 -4.29 16.04 26.14
N MET A 360 -3.36 15.14 26.49
CA MET A 360 -1.92 15.35 26.32
C MET A 360 -1.53 15.45 24.84
N TYR A 361 -2.09 14.60 23.98
CA TYR A 361 -1.91 14.66 22.53
C TYR A 361 -2.29 16.05 22.00
N LYS A 362 -3.50 16.52 22.34
CA LYS A 362 -3.99 17.85 21.95
C LYS A 362 -3.12 18.99 22.47
N ALA A 363 -2.51 18.82 23.65
CA ALA A 363 -1.61 19.82 24.21
C ALA A 363 -0.28 19.88 23.45
N PHE A 364 0.34 18.73 23.17
CA PHE A 364 1.61 18.65 22.45
C PHE A 364 1.48 18.98 20.96
N SER A 365 0.30 18.75 20.37
CA SER A 365 0.01 19.04 18.96
C SER A 365 -0.12 20.53 18.64
N ARG A 366 -0.20 21.41 19.66
CA ARG A 366 -0.34 22.87 19.46
C ARG A 366 0.82 23.45 18.66
N GLY A 367 0.55 24.19 17.60
CA GLY A 367 1.55 24.77 16.71
C GLY A 367 2.23 23.73 15.80
N LEU A 368 1.69 22.51 15.71
CA LEU A 368 2.13 21.43 14.82
C LEU A 368 1.04 21.06 13.81
N GLU A 369 -0.04 21.84 13.71
CA GLU A 369 -1.21 21.55 12.88
C GLU A 369 -0.87 21.51 11.39
N ASN A 370 0.19 22.23 11.00
CA ASN A 370 0.71 22.28 9.63
C ASN A 370 1.67 21.12 9.30
N LEU A 371 1.91 20.21 10.24
CA LEU A 371 2.74 19.04 10.00
C LEU A 371 1.88 17.83 9.65
N LEU A 372 2.47 16.91 8.88
CA LEU A 372 1.84 15.63 8.58
C LEU A 372 1.41 14.95 9.88
N PRO A 373 0.30 14.21 9.90
CA PRO A 373 -0.05 13.43 11.07
C PRO A 373 1.12 12.59 11.61
N THR A 374 1.88 11.93 10.73
CA THR A 374 3.12 11.22 11.08
C THR A 374 4.24 12.09 11.64
N ASP A 375 4.52 13.25 11.04
CA ASP A 375 5.64 14.10 11.46
C ASP A 375 5.28 14.97 12.67
N ARG A 376 4.01 15.36 12.78
CA ARG A 376 3.37 15.87 13.99
C ARG A 376 3.52 14.86 15.12
N ASP A 377 3.22 13.59 14.89
CA ASP A 377 3.36 12.55 15.91
C ASP A 377 4.82 12.32 16.31
N LYS A 378 5.76 12.38 15.35
CA LYS A 378 7.21 12.39 15.67
C LYS A 378 7.60 13.62 16.49
N GLN A 379 7.12 14.82 16.14
CA GLN A 379 7.40 16.06 16.89
C GLN A 379 6.73 16.08 18.26
N ILE A 380 5.52 15.53 18.39
CA ILE A 380 4.83 15.34 19.67
C ILE A 380 5.67 14.40 20.54
N ALA A 381 6.13 13.28 20.00
CA ALA A 381 7.00 12.35 20.72
C ALA A 381 8.30 13.03 21.15
N ALA A 382 8.94 13.81 20.27
CA ALA A 382 10.14 14.57 20.59
C ALA A 382 9.89 15.60 21.71
N ARG A 383 8.80 16.39 21.61
CA ARG A 383 8.41 17.36 22.64
C ARG A 383 8.12 16.69 23.98
N ALA A 384 7.48 15.53 23.97
CA ALA A 384 7.18 14.75 25.16
C ALA A 384 8.47 14.24 25.82
N PHE A 385 9.44 13.75 25.05
CA PHE A 385 10.75 13.38 25.57
C PHE A 385 11.53 14.57 26.14
N HIS A 386 11.49 15.74 25.49
CA HIS A 386 12.10 16.96 26.03
C HIS A 386 11.48 17.40 27.37
N ARG A 387 10.22 17.03 27.63
CA ARG A 387 9.53 17.25 28.91
C ARG A 387 9.79 16.15 29.95
N GLY A 388 10.59 15.13 29.61
CA GLY A 388 11.01 14.06 30.52
C GLY A 388 10.03 12.89 30.63
N LEU A 389 9.08 12.74 29.69
CA LEU A 389 8.14 11.61 29.70
C LEU A 389 8.84 10.29 29.33
N LYS A 390 8.39 9.18 29.91
CA LYS A 390 8.89 7.83 29.59
C LYS A 390 8.30 7.31 28.27
N ALA A 391 8.93 6.32 27.64
CA ALA A 391 8.46 5.78 26.34
C ALA A 391 7.02 5.31 26.43
N GLU A 392 6.67 4.60 27.49
CA GLU A 392 5.34 4.02 27.65
C GLU A 392 4.26 5.11 27.69
N GLU A 393 4.57 6.27 28.29
CA GLU A 393 3.68 7.42 28.33
C GLU A 393 3.60 8.12 26.96
N VAL A 394 4.73 8.23 26.26
CA VAL A 394 4.75 8.79 24.89
C VAL A 394 3.99 7.88 23.93
N GLU A 395 4.13 6.56 24.04
CA GLU A 395 3.38 5.57 23.26
C GLU A 395 1.87 5.73 23.45
N GLU A 396 1.41 5.93 24.69
CA GLU A 396 0.00 6.17 24.99
C GLU A 396 -0.50 7.51 24.41
N ILE A 397 0.34 8.54 24.41
CA ILE A 397 0.03 9.83 23.76
C ILE A 397 -0.10 9.65 22.24
N ILE A 398 0.87 8.98 21.60
CA ILE A 398 0.84 8.75 20.15
C ILE A 398 -0.32 7.83 19.75
N ALA A 399 -0.67 6.85 20.58
CA ALA A 399 -1.86 6.01 20.36
C ALA A 399 -3.18 6.79 20.38
N ALA A 400 -3.21 8.01 20.95
CA ALA A 400 -4.36 8.91 20.90
C ALA A 400 -4.40 9.81 19.65
N SER A 401 -3.46 9.63 18.71
CA SER A 401 -3.40 10.36 17.44
C SER A 401 -4.63 10.04 16.56
N PRO A 402 -5.14 11.03 15.80
CA PRO A 402 -6.19 10.80 14.80
C PRO A 402 -5.75 9.86 13.66
N VAL A 403 -4.48 9.45 13.59
CA VAL A 403 -4.03 8.42 12.64
C VAL A 403 -4.49 7.02 13.03
N ASP A 404 -4.94 6.83 14.27
CA ASP A 404 -5.33 5.53 14.84
C ASP A 404 -4.19 4.50 14.72
N TRP A 405 -3.04 4.84 15.31
CA TRP A 405 -1.88 3.96 15.36
C TRP A 405 -2.18 2.72 16.17
N THR A 406 -1.86 1.55 15.63
CA THR A 406 -1.80 0.35 16.46
C THR A 406 -0.71 0.52 17.52
N ARG A 407 -0.83 -0.20 18.63
CA ARG A 407 0.14 -0.13 19.73
C ARG A 407 1.58 -0.43 19.29
N ASN A 408 1.75 -1.35 18.33
CA ASN A 408 3.07 -1.69 17.78
C ASN A 408 3.61 -0.58 16.87
N GLU A 409 2.76 0.09 16.09
CA GLU A 409 3.19 1.21 15.26
C GLU A 409 3.58 2.43 16.10
N ALA A 410 2.79 2.76 17.14
CA ALA A 410 3.13 3.81 18.08
C ALA A 410 4.49 3.55 18.75
N LYS A 411 4.75 2.30 19.18
CA LYS A 411 6.05 1.86 19.70
C LYS A 411 7.21 2.12 18.73
N LEU A 412 7.04 1.76 17.46
CA LEU A 412 8.07 1.97 16.45
C LEU A 412 8.40 3.45 16.27
N ILE A 413 7.38 4.32 16.18
CA ILE A 413 7.56 5.77 16.09
C ILE A 413 8.32 6.31 17.31
N VAL A 414 7.90 5.90 18.51
CA VAL A 414 8.52 6.34 19.76
C VAL A 414 9.97 5.86 19.87
N SER A 415 10.26 4.62 19.47
CA SER A 415 11.64 4.08 19.45
C SER A 415 12.54 4.83 18.45
N PHE A 416 12.02 5.16 17.27
CA PHE A 416 12.75 5.88 16.23
C PHE A 416 13.09 7.31 16.66
N VAL A 417 12.11 8.01 17.26
CA VAL A 417 12.31 9.38 17.75
C VAL A 417 13.26 9.38 18.94
N ARG A 418 13.16 8.39 19.83
CA ARG A 418 14.08 8.23 20.97
C ARG A 418 15.52 8.05 20.49
N SER A 419 15.77 7.17 19.53
CA SER A 419 17.14 6.91 19.06
C SER A 419 17.77 8.16 18.43
N HIS A 420 17.01 8.92 17.64
CA HIS A 420 17.48 10.20 17.08
C HIS A 420 17.72 11.24 18.18
N TRP A 421 16.81 11.35 19.14
CA TRP A 421 16.94 12.28 20.27
C TRP A 421 18.16 11.96 21.16
N GLU A 422 18.41 10.68 21.44
CA GLU A 422 19.58 10.23 22.21
C GLU A 422 20.89 10.56 21.48
N GLN A 423 20.94 10.34 20.16
CA GLN A 423 22.09 10.73 19.32
C GLN A 423 22.32 12.24 19.30
N GLU A 424 21.27 13.04 19.14
CA GLU A 424 21.37 14.50 19.20
C GLU A 424 21.87 14.98 20.58
N ARG A 425 21.33 14.42 21.67
CA ARG A 425 21.74 14.74 23.04
C ARG A 425 23.21 14.39 23.29
N GLU A 426 23.66 13.24 22.81
CA GLU A 426 25.07 12.82 22.91
C GLU A 426 25.99 13.75 22.11
N SER A 427 25.58 14.15 20.90
CA SER A 427 26.35 15.08 20.06
C SER A 427 26.50 16.46 20.72
N LEU A 428 25.43 16.98 21.34
CA LEU A 428 25.43 18.26 22.06
C LEU A 428 26.32 18.19 23.31
N GLN A 429 26.29 17.08 24.06
CA GLN A 429 27.18 16.86 25.20
C GLN A 429 28.64 16.73 24.77
N GLN A 430 28.92 16.13 23.61
CA GLN A 430 30.28 16.09 23.06
C GLN A 430 30.77 17.49 22.64
N GLN A 431 29.93 18.29 21.99
CA GLN A 431 30.27 19.67 21.63
C GLN A 431 30.53 20.54 22.87
N GLN A 432 29.71 20.42 23.92
CA GLN A 432 29.92 21.13 25.18
C GLN A 432 31.23 20.71 25.86
N ARG A 433 31.54 19.40 25.90
CA ARG A 433 32.83 18.91 26.42
C ARG A 433 34.03 19.42 25.61
N GLN A 434 33.92 19.49 24.28
CA GLN A 434 34.98 20.03 23.44
C GLN A 434 35.16 21.55 23.63
N GLN A 435 34.08 22.30 23.87
CA GLN A 435 34.15 23.73 24.17
C GLN A 435 34.79 23.98 25.55
N GLN A 436 34.43 23.20 26.57
CA GLN A 436 35.06 23.26 27.90
C GLN A 436 36.57 22.95 27.83
N GLN A 437 36.96 21.89 27.11
CA GLN A 437 38.38 21.55 26.94
C GLN A 437 39.16 22.62 26.16
N LYS A 438 38.52 23.32 25.21
CA LYS A 438 39.13 24.45 24.50
C LYS A 438 39.27 25.69 25.39
N SER A 439 38.30 25.98 26.26
CA SER A 439 38.41 27.08 27.22
C SER A 439 39.50 26.83 28.27
N GLU A 440 39.62 25.59 28.77
CA GLU A 440 40.67 25.20 29.73
C GLU A 440 42.07 25.32 29.10
N ARG A 441 42.27 24.82 27.86
CA ARG A 441 43.55 24.97 27.15
C ARG A 441 43.94 26.42 26.85
N ASN A 442 42.96 27.32 26.67
CA ASN A 442 43.22 28.73 26.44
C ASN A 442 43.52 29.48 27.75
N GLN A 443 43.00 29.04 28.89
CA GLN A 443 43.36 29.56 30.21
C GLN A 443 44.79 29.17 30.59
N ASP A 444 45.21 27.92 30.33
CA ASP A 444 46.59 27.48 30.59
C ASP A 444 47.64 28.21 29.72
N ARG A 445 47.28 28.63 28.51
CA ARG A 445 48.15 29.42 27.62
C ARG A 445 48.21 30.91 28.00
N GLY A 446 47.30 31.41 28.82
CA GLY A 446 47.27 32.81 29.28
C GLY A 446 48.11 33.09 30.53
N ILE A 447 48.69 32.06 31.16
CA ILE A 447 49.47 32.17 32.41
C ILE A 447 50.99 32.15 32.15
N SER A 448 51.44 32.03 30.90
CA SER A 448 52.84 32.27 30.51
C SER A 448 53.01 33.60 29.78
N LEU A 449 53.00 34.69 30.55
CA LEU A 449 53.65 35.96 30.21
C LEU A 449 54.31 36.53 31.48
#